data_AF-M4S4R6-F1
#
_entry.id   AF-M4S4R6-F1
#
_cell.length_a   1.000
_cell.length_b   1.000
_cell.length_c   1.000
_cell.angle_alpha   90.00
_cell.angle_beta   90.00
_cell.angle_gamma   90.00
#
_symmetry.space_group_name_H-M   'P 1'
#
loop_
_entity.id
_entity.type
_entity.pdbx_description
1 polymer ?
#
loop_
_entity_poly.entity_id
_entity_poly.type
_entity_poly.pdbx_seq_one_letter_code
_entity_poly.pdbx_strand_id
1 'polypeptide(L)'
;MRREGIDMWVLISREYNEDPILKTMLPANWLSARRRTILVLYDPGEGKPIERLAVARYAVDSLFRKSWDKEKQPNQWDSLVKMIKQKQPKTVAINKSQHFALADGITATEYEEFSQALAKQTESQLVSSEKLAIAWLETRSEMEMQVYPNLIELGHQVIAEAFSNQVVEPGVTTTDDIAWWLREKVLDLRLQTWFHPSVSLQRSSNETFDHL
;
A
#
# COMPACT_ATOMS: atom_id res chain seq x y z
N MET A 1 6.70 -1.77 -13.87
CA MET A 1 8.15 -2.00 -14.04
C MET A 1 8.61 -1.50 -15.39
N ARG A 2 8.30 -2.18 -16.50
CA ARG A 2 8.63 -1.75 -17.89
C ARG A 2 8.32 -0.29 -18.21
N ARG A 3 7.07 0.13 -17.95
CA ARG A 3 6.60 1.50 -18.18
C ARG A 3 7.45 2.56 -17.47
N GLU A 4 7.98 2.24 -16.30
CA GLU A 4 8.75 3.14 -15.44
C GLU A 4 10.28 2.95 -15.57
N GLY A 5 10.75 2.06 -16.45
CA GLY A 5 12.19 1.78 -16.60
C GLY A 5 12.84 1.16 -15.36
N ILE A 6 12.07 0.41 -14.55
CA ILE A 6 12.54 -0.24 -13.32
C ILE A 6 12.76 -1.73 -13.59
N ASP A 7 14.02 -2.17 -13.53
CA ASP A 7 14.40 -3.57 -13.73
C ASP A 7 14.14 -4.42 -12.48
N MET A 8 14.37 -3.85 -11.30
CA MET A 8 14.13 -4.53 -10.04
C MET A 8 13.46 -3.59 -9.03
N TRP A 9 12.39 -4.06 -8.40
CA TRP A 9 11.72 -3.37 -7.30
C TRP A 9 11.95 -4.15 -6.01
N VAL A 10 12.62 -3.51 -5.05
CA VAL A 10 12.94 -4.08 -3.74
C VAL A 10 12.11 -3.36 -2.69
N LEU A 11 11.09 -4.04 -2.18
CA LEU A 11 10.27 -3.56 -1.06
C LEU A 11 10.87 -4.12 0.23
N ILE A 12 11.33 -3.23 1.11
CA ILE A 12 11.93 -3.57 2.40
C ILE A 12 11.01 -3.07 3.50
N SER A 13 10.62 -3.97 4.38
CA SER A 13 9.70 -3.67 5.46
C SER A 13 10.06 -4.38 6.75
N ARG A 14 9.60 -3.85 7.88
CA ARG A 14 9.92 -4.37 9.21
C ARG A 14 8.64 -4.51 10.03
N GLU A 15 8.58 -5.58 10.82
CA GLU A 15 7.55 -5.78 11.82
C GLU A 15 7.38 -4.55 12.72
N TYR A 16 6.13 -4.15 12.95
CA TYR A 16 5.69 -2.95 13.69
C TYR A 16 5.92 -1.61 12.98
N ASN A 17 6.54 -1.60 11.80
CA ASN A 17 6.69 -0.41 10.97
C ASN A 17 6.64 -0.82 9.50
N GLU A 18 5.49 -1.35 9.10
CA GLU A 18 5.33 -1.89 7.76
C GLU A 18 5.36 -0.80 6.69
N ASP A 19 5.91 -1.16 5.54
CA ASP A 19 5.80 -0.35 4.35
C ASP A 19 4.31 -0.33 3.95
N PRO A 20 3.71 0.84 3.62
CA PRO A 20 2.28 0.93 3.32
C PRO A 20 1.84 -0.01 2.19
N ILE A 21 2.73 -0.33 1.25
CA ILE A 21 2.45 -1.19 0.10
C ILE A 21 2.51 -2.66 0.48
N LEU A 22 3.27 -3.03 1.52
CA LEU A 22 3.50 -4.44 1.87
C LEU A 22 2.19 -5.22 2.01
N LYS A 23 1.20 -4.65 2.69
CA LYS A 23 -0.10 -5.31 2.94
C LYS A 23 -0.84 -5.70 1.65
N THR A 24 -0.62 -4.98 0.56
CA THR A 24 -1.20 -5.29 -0.76
C THR A 24 -0.51 -6.46 -1.48
N MET A 25 0.67 -6.88 -1.01
CA MET A 25 1.46 -7.96 -1.58
C MET A 25 1.49 -9.23 -0.72
N LEU A 26 0.87 -9.18 0.47
CA LEU A 26 0.76 -10.32 1.36
C LEU A 26 -0.57 -11.05 1.18
N PRO A 27 -0.62 -12.37 1.44
CA PRO A 27 -1.88 -13.10 1.50
C PRO A 27 -2.79 -12.53 2.60
N ALA A 28 -4.10 -12.62 2.41
CA ALA A 28 -5.09 -12.07 3.34
C ALA A 28 -5.02 -12.64 4.78
N ASN A 29 -4.43 -13.82 4.96
CA ASN A 29 -4.23 -14.43 6.29
C ASN A 29 -2.92 -14.00 6.98
N TRP A 30 -2.13 -13.11 6.38
CA TRP A 30 -0.93 -12.52 6.98
C TRP A 30 -1.24 -11.10 7.46
N LEU A 31 -1.38 -10.95 8.78
CA LEU A 31 -1.76 -9.69 9.41
C LEU A 31 -0.66 -8.60 9.36
N SER A 32 0.61 -9.01 9.34
CA SER A 32 1.76 -8.11 9.44
C SER A 32 3.04 -8.72 8.87
N ALA A 33 4.08 -7.88 8.74
CA ALA A 33 5.43 -8.37 8.48
C ALA A 33 5.90 -9.26 9.64
N ARG A 34 6.76 -10.24 9.34
CA ARG A 34 7.43 -11.06 10.37
C ARG A 34 8.92 -10.76 10.34
N ARG A 35 9.44 -9.99 11.30
CA ARG A 35 10.78 -9.39 11.26
C ARG A 35 11.00 -8.53 10.00
N ARG A 36 12.24 -8.49 9.48
CA ARG A 36 12.58 -7.85 8.20
C ARG A 36 12.09 -8.70 7.03
N THR A 37 11.12 -8.17 6.31
CA THR A 37 10.55 -8.77 5.11
C THR A 37 11.06 -7.99 3.90
N ILE A 38 11.74 -8.69 2.99
CA ILE A 38 12.24 -8.11 1.74
C ILE A 38 11.58 -8.85 0.58
N LEU A 39 10.75 -8.15 -0.17
CA LEU A 39 10.15 -8.64 -1.40
C LEU A 39 10.89 -8.05 -2.59
N VAL A 40 11.22 -8.91 -3.55
CA VAL A 40 11.92 -8.51 -4.76
C VAL A 40 11.05 -8.91 -5.95
N LEU A 41 10.68 -7.92 -6.76
CA LEU A 41 10.15 -8.13 -8.10
C LEU A 41 11.26 -7.81 -9.09
N TYR A 42 11.52 -8.71 -10.03
CA TYR A 42 12.53 -8.53 -11.05
C TYR A 42 11.93 -8.75 -12.43
N ASP A 43 12.15 -7.81 -13.34
CA ASP A 43 11.79 -7.92 -14.74
C ASP A 43 13.02 -8.36 -15.55
N PRO A 44 13.08 -9.62 -16.01
CA PRO A 44 14.19 -10.08 -16.85
C PRO A 44 14.17 -9.50 -18.28
N GLY A 45 13.18 -8.67 -18.62
CA GLY A 45 13.04 -8.06 -19.94
C GLY A 45 12.52 -9.02 -21.00
N GLU A 46 12.52 -8.57 -22.26
CA GLU A 46 12.22 -9.41 -23.45
C GLU A 46 10.85 -10.13 -23.39
N GLY A 47 9.87 -9.53 -22.71
CA GLY A 47 8.54 -10.12 -22.56
C GLY A 47 8.45 -11.28 -21.56
N LYS A 48 9.55 -11.67 -20.92
CA LYS A 48 9.58 -12.74 -19.91
C LYS A 48 8.74 -12.36 -18.67
N PRO A 49 8.21 -13.33 -17.92
CA PRO A 49 7.40 -13.03 -16.73
C PRO A 49 8.24 -12.38 -15.62
N ILE A 50 7.59 -11.53 -14.82
CA ILE A 50 8.19 -10.94 -13.61
C ILE A 50 8.50 -12.05 -12.61
N GLU A 51 9.75 -12.11 -12.15
CA GLU A 51 10.16 -12.98 -11.04
C GLU A 51 9.77 -12.33 -9.70
N ARG A 52 9.20 -13.13 -8.80
CA ARG A 52 8.78 -12.70 -7.45
C ARG A 52 9.52 -13.50 -6.40
N LEU A 53 10.38 -12.85 -5.64
CA LEU A 53 11.30 -13.47 -4.69
C LEU A 53 11.13 -12.87 -3.29
N ALA A 54 11.21 -13.72 -2.27
CA ALA A 54 11.22 -13.31 -0.87
C ALA A 54 12.59 -13.60 -0.27
N VAL A 55 13.36 -12.54 0.00
CA VAL A 55 14.58 -12.60 0.83
C VAL A 55 14.13 -12.49 2.28
N ALA A 56 13.40 -13.50 2.75
CA ALA A 56 12.85 -13.55 4.09
C ALA A 56 12.97 -14.98 4.64
N ARG A 57 12.83 -15.13 5.96
CA ARG A 57 12.95 -16.45 6.62
C ARG A 57 11.92 -17.46 6.09
N TYR A 58 10.76 -16.97 5.69
CA TYR A 58 9.62 -17.73 5.18
C TYR A 58 9.29 -17.28 3.75
N ALA A 59 8.78 -18.20 2.93
CA ALA A 59 8.15 -17.82 1.67
C ALA A 59 6.86 -17.04 1.96
N VAL A 60 6.53 -16.07 1.10
CA VAL A 60 5.22 -15.41 1.14
C VAL A 60 4.29 -16.24 0.27
N ASP A 61 3.81 -17.33 0.86
CA ASP A 61 2.92 -18.31 0.23
C ASP A 61 3.44 -18.75 -1.17
N SER A 62 2.53 -18.96 -2.12
CA SER A 62 2.81 -19.22 -3.53
C SER A 62 3.17 -17.97 -4.35
N LEU A 63 3.00 -16.76 -3.78
CA LEU A 63 3.16 -15.49 -4.48
C LEU A 63 4.63 -15.08 -4.64
N PHE A 64 5.46 -15.29 -3.61
CA PHE A 64 6.90 -15.01 -3.65
C PHE A 64 7.71 -16.23 -3.24
N ARG A 65 8.56 -16.68 -4.16
CA ARG A 65 9.46 -17.80 -3.92
C ARG A 65 10.53 -17.41 -2.90
N LYS A 66 10.70 -18.23 -1.86
CA LYS A 66 11.80 -18.07 -0.89
C LYS A 66 13.16 -18.13 -1.59
N SER A 67 14.00 -17.12 -1.36
CA SER A 67 15.32 -16.98 -1.98
C SER A 67 16.46 -16.78 -0.98
N TRP A 68 16.20 -16.94 0.33
CA TRP A 68 17.19 -16.80 1.38
C TRP A 68 17.17 -17.98 2.35
N ASP A 69 18.36 -18.47 2.70
CA ASP A 69 18.59 -19.48 3.72
C ASP A 69 19.52 -18.91 4.79
N LYS A 70 18.96 -18.61 5.97
CA LYS A 70 19.68 -18.00 7.10
C LYS A 70 20.84 -18.87 7.59
N GLU A 71 20.69 -20.19 7.55
CA GLU A 71 21.72 -21.10 8.06
C GLU A 71 22.95 -21.12 7.14
N LYS A 72 22.76 -20.89 5.84
CA LYS A 72 23.84 -20.80 4.85
C LYS A 72 24.44 -19.40 4.73
N GLN A 73 23.62 -18.37 4.91
CA GLN A 73 24.05 -16.97 4.85
C GLN A 73 23.31 -16.19 5.95
N PRO A 74 23.90 -16.01 7.14
CA PRO A 74 23.22 -15.35 8.26
C PRO A 74 22.94 -13.87 8.00
N ASN A 75 23.71 -13.22 7.11
CA ASN A 75 23.48 -11.83 6.74
C ASN A 75 22.47 -11.72 5.59
N GLN A 76 21.29 -11.19 5.89
CA GLN A 76 20.20 -11.02 4.93
C GLN A 76 20.55 -10.05 3.78
N TRP A 77 21.32 -9.00 4.07
CA TRP A 77 21.77 -8.03 3.06
C TRP A 77 22.72 -8.65 2.06
N ASP A 78 23.68 -9.44 2.53
CA ASP A 78 24.60 -10.14 1.63
C ASP A 78 23.86 -11.11 0.71
N SER A 79 22.79 -11.75 1.20
CA SER A 79 21.93 -12.60 0.36
C SER A 79 21.17 -11.79 -0.70
N LEU A 80 20.62 -10.63 -0.34
CA LEU A 80 19.93 -9.74 -1.28
C LEU A 80 20.91 -9.22 -2.34
N VAL A 81 22.06 -8.70 -1.93
CA VAL A 81 23.07 -8.15 -2.84
C VAL A 81 23.65 -9.23 -3.75
N LYS A 82 23.86 -10.44 -3.26
CA LYS A 82 24.25 -11.58 -4.10
C LYS A 82 23.20 -11.87 -5.18
N MET A 83 21.91 -11.84 -4.85
CA MET A 83 20.84 -11.98 -5.85
C MET A 83 20.88 -10.86 -6.87
N ILE A 84 20.99 -9.60 -6.43
CA ILE A 84 21.06 -8.43 -7.32
C ILE A 84 22.24 -8.57 -8.30
N LYS A 85 23.43 -8.93 -7.80
CA LYS A 85 24.61 -9.21 -8.62
C LYS A 85 24.41 -10.29 -9.67
N GLN A 86 23.69 -11.36 -9.33
CA GLN A 86 23.41 -12.45 -10.27
C GLN A 86 22.45 -12.02 -11.38
N LYS A 87 21.52 -11.11 -11.08
CA LYS A 87 20.51 -10.60 -12.02
C LYS A 87 20.99 -9.39 -12.83
N GLN A 88 22.00 -8.67 -12.34
CA GLN A 88 22.61 -7.49 -12.98
C GLN A 88 21.57 -6.46 -13.48
N PRO A 89 20.60 -6.02 -12.64
CA PRO A 89 19.69 -4.95 -13.05
C PRO A 89 20.46 -3.64 -13.24
N LYS A 90 20.02 -2.79 -14.18
CA LYS A 90 20.55 -1.42 -14.29
C LYS A 90 19.98 -0.54 -13.20
N THR A 91 18.68 -0.72 -12.90
CA THR A 91 17.94 0.06 -11.89
C THR A 91 17.36 -0.84 -10.80
N VAL A 92 17.62 -0.46 -9.55
CA VAL A 92 17.02 -1.05 -8.35
C VAL A 92 16.18 0.02 -7.67
N ALA A 93 14.87 -0.14 -7.68
CA ALA A 93 13.93 0.80 -7.10
C ALA A 93 13.56 0.40 -5.67
N ILE A 94 13.42 1.38 -4.80
CA ILE A 94 12.96 1.23 -3.41
C ILE A 94 11.79 2.18 -3.11
N ASN A 95 10.97 1.85 -2.12
CA ASN A 95 9.82 2.68 -1.69
C ASN A 95 10.30 3.92 -0.93
N LYS A 96 10.71 4.93 -1.69
CA LYS A 96 11.13 6.24 -1.18
C LYS A 96 10.46 7.33 -1.99
N SER A 97 9.82 8.30 -1.35
CA SER A 97 9.10 9.40 -2.00
C SER A 97 9.17 10.68 -1.18
N GLN A 98 9.24 11.83 -1.84
CA GLN A 98 9.16 13.13 -1.15
C GLN A 98 7.71 13.62 -0.99
N HIS A 99 6.78 13.08 -1.78
CA HIS A 99 5.44 13.65 -1.95
C HIS A 99 4.31 12.68 -1.61
N PHE A 100 4.56 11.38 -1.74
CA PHE A 100 3.56 10.34 -1.58
C PHE A 100 3.98 9.41 -0.45
N ALA A 101 3.43 9.63 0.75
CA ALA A 101 3.74 8.83 1.93
C ALA A 101 3.50 7.33 1.74
N LEU A 102 2.50 6.95 0.93
CA LEU A 102 2.24 5.55 0.57
C LEU A 102 3.40 4.89 -0.21
N ALA A 103 4.25 5.68 -0.87
CA ALA A 103 5.42 5.23 -1.60
C ALA A 103 6.75 5.55 -0.89
N ASP A 104 6.72 5.98 0.37
CA ASP A 104 7.88 6.31 1.21
C ASP A 104 8.02 5.36 2.41
N GLY A 105 7.76 4.07 2.20
CA GLY A 105 7.69 3.09 3.29
C GLY A 105 9.04 2.56 3.76
N ILE A 106 10.16 2.80 3.04
CA ILE A 106 11.48 2.38 3.51
C ILE A 106 11.93 3.27 4.68
N THR A 107 12.20 2.63 5.82
CA THR A 107 12.68 3.36 7.01
C THR A 107 14.14 3.80 6.83
N ALA A 108 14.54 4.88 7.51
CA ALA A 108 15.89 5.45 7.39
C ALA A 108 17.01 4.42 7.61
N THR A 109 16.92 3.61 8.68
CA THR A 109 17.93 2.57 8.97
C THR A 109 18.01 1.51 7.88
N GLU A 110 16.86 1.05 7.36
CA GLU A 110 16.81 0.04 6.29
C GLU A 110 17.39 0.59 4.98
N TYR A 111 17.12 1.86 4.67
CA TYR A 111 17.70 2.56 3.53
C TYR A 111 19.22 2.67 3.64
N GLU A 112 19.73 3.12 4.79
CA GLU A 112 21.17 3.27 5.01
C GLU A 112 21.90 1.93 4.92
N GLU A 113 21.41 0.91 5.61
CA GLU A 113 22.01 -0.43 5.59
C GLU A 113 22.01 -1.02 4.18
N PHE A 114 20.88 -0.94 3.47
CA PHE A 114 20.76 -1.48 2.12
C PHE A 114 21.63 -0.73 1.12
N SER A 115 21.61 0.62 1.14
CA SER A 115 22.39 1.46 0.24
C SER A 115 23.89 1.20 0.40
N GLN A 116 24.37 1.09 1.64
CA GLN A 116 25.77 0.74 1.93
C GLN A 116 26.12 -0.68 1.44
N ALA A 117 25.25 -1.66 1.65
CA ALA A 117 25.49 -3.03 1.20
C ALA A 117 25.53 -3.14 -0.33
N LEU A 118 24.63 -2.41 -1.01
CA LEU A 118 24.52 -2.37 -2.47
C LEU A 118 25.73 -1.68 -3.11
N ALA A 119 26.08 -0.47 -2.66
CA ALA A 119 27.15 0.34 -3.26
C ALA A 119 28.54 -0.34 -3.22
N LYS A 120 28.80 -1.15 -2.20
CA LYS A 120 30.06 -1.90 -2.06
C LYS A 120 30.25 -2.99 -3.10
N GLN A 121 29.19 -3.37 -3.81
CA GLN A 121 29.09 -4.67 -4.43
C GLN A 121 28.52 -4.62 -5.85
N THR A 122 27.83 -3.56 -6.25
CA THR A 122 27.16 -3.51 -7.56
C THR A 122 27.12 -2.08 -8.11
N GLU A 123 27.14 -1.96 -9.44
CA GLU A 123 26.99 -0.69 -10.16
C GLU A 123 25.52 -0.32 -10.44
N SER A 124 24.56 -1.15 -9.99
CA SER A 124 23.13 -0.87 -10.10
C SER A 124 22.78 0.49 -9.49
N GLN A 125 21.98 1.28 -10.21
CA GLN A 125 21.52 2.56 -9.71
C GLN A 125 20.34 2.36 -8.76
N LEU A 126 20.47 2.88 -7.54
CA LEU A 126 19.37 2.92 -6.57
C LEU A 126 18.47 4.11 -6.90
N VAL A 127 17.19 3.85 -7.17
CA VAL A 127 16.22 4.87 -7.60
C VAL A 127 14.94 4.82 -6.74
N SER A 128 14.15 5.89 -6.79
CA SER A 128 12.81 5.89 -6.20
C SER A 128 11.86 5.02 -7.03
N SER A 129 11.02 4.24 -6.34
CA SER A 129 9.91 3.51 -6.95
C SER A 129 8.62 4.30 -7.02
N GLU A 130 8.59 5.59 -6.63
CA GLU A 130 7.36 6.38 -6.43
C GLU A 130 6.31 6.19 -7.54
N LYS A 131 6.70 6.37 -8.82
CA LYS A 131 5.77 6.19 -9.95
C LYS A 131 5.26 4.75 -10.09
N LEU A 132 6.12 3.76 -9.87
CA LEU A 132 5.75 2.34 -9.90
C LEU A 132 4.85 1.96 -8.73
N ALA A 133 5.15 2.47 -7.54
CA ALA A 133 4.37 2.29 -6.33
C ALA A 133 2.96 2.87 -6.48
N ILE A 134 2.84 4.10 -6.99
CA ILE A 134 1.53 4.71 -7.28
C ILE A 134 0.79 3.91 -8.35
N ALA A 135 1.46 3.53 -9.43
CA ALA A 135 0.89 2.69 -10.48
C ALA A 135 0.32 1.37 -9.96
N TRP A 136 1.02 0.75 -9.01
CA TRP A 136 0.57 -0.47 -8.35
C TRP A 136 -0.71 -0.19 -7.53
N LEU A 137 -0.70 0.86 -6.71
CA LEU A 137 -1.80 1.21 -5.82
C LEU A 137 -3.06 1.71 -6.55
N GLU A 138 -2.92 2.34 -7.71
CA GLU A 138 -4.06 2.81 -8.52
C GLU A 138 -4.65 1.70 -9.40
N THR A 139 -3.89 0.65 -9.67
CA THR A 139 -4.37 -0.48 -10.49
C THR A 139 -5.46 -1.25 -9.74
N ARG A 140 -6.56 -1.54 -10.44
CA ARG A 140 -7.62 -2.44 -9.96
C ARG A 140 -7.61 -3.70 -10.80
N SER A 141 -7.68 -4.84 -10.13
CA SER A 141 -7.89 -6.14 -10.77
C SER A 141 -9.31 -6.25 -11.32
N GLU A 142 -9.50 -7.16 -12.27
CA GLU A 142 -10.83 -7.48 -12.80
C GLU A 142 -11.80 -7.91 -11.70
N MET A 143 -11.30 -8.66 -10.71
CA MET A 143 -12.08 -9.10 -9.55
C MET A 143 -12.53 -7.93 -8.68
N GLU A 144 -11.65 -6.97 -8.40
CA GLU A 144 -12.03 -5.75 -7.68
C GLU A 144 -13.06 -4.95 -8.45
N MET A 145 -12.91 -4.83 -9.76
CA MET A 145 -13.84 -4.09 -10.63
C MET A 145 -15.22 -4.75 -10.73
N GLN A 146 -15.33 -6.07 -10.55
CA GLN A 146 -16.62 -6.77 -10.45
C GLN A 146 -17.37 -6.41 -9.15
N VAL A 147 -16.64 -6.15 -8.06
CA VAL A 147 -17.23 -5.81 -6.74
C VAL A 147 -17.49 -4.31 -6.60
N TYR A 148 -16.72 -3.48 -7.30
CA TYR A 148 -16.73 -2.02 -7.16
C TYR A 148 -18.14 -1.37 -7.30
N PRO A 149 -19.01 -1.75 -8.25
CA PRO A 149 -20.36 -1.18 -8.35
C PRO A 149 -21.21 -1.40 -7.11
N ASN A 150 -21.08 -2.57 -6.46
CA ASN A 150 -21.83 -2.89 -5.24
C ASN A 150 -21.37 -2.00 -4.07
N LEU A 151 -20.08 -1.65 -4.01
CA LEU A 151 -19.55 -0.72 -3.01
C LEU A 151 -20.09 0.70 -3.21
N ILE A 152 -20.21 1.14 -4.46
CA ILE A 152 -20.81 2.43 -4.81
C ILE A 152 -22.28 2.45 -4.41
N GLU A 153 -23.03 1.41 -4.77
CA GLU A 153 -24.43 1.27 -4.39
C GLU A 153 -24.62 1.29 -2.88
N LEU A 154 -23.81 0.53 -2.13
CA LEU A 154 -23.84 0.53 -0.67
C LEU A 154 -23.57 1.92 -0.09
N GLY A 155 -22.60 2.65 -0.63
CA GLY A 155 -22.32 4.03 -0.24
C GLY A 155 -23.52 4.95 -0.45
N HIS A 156 -24.18 4.88 -1.61
CA HIS A 156 -25.39 5.65 -1.88
C HIS A 156 -26.55 5.27 -0.97
N GLN A 157 -26.74 3.98 -0.67
CA GLN A 157 -27.77 3.52 0.24
C GLN A 157 -27.56 4.07 1.66
N VAL A 158 -26.33 4.03 2.17
CA VAL A 158 -25.98 4.60 3.49
C VAL A 158 -26.24 6.11 3.52
N ILE A 159 -25.85 6.84 2.47
CA ILE A 159 -26.12 8.28 2.36
C ILE A 159 -27.63 8.55 2.31
N ALA A 160 -28.38 7.80 1.52
CA ALA A 160 -29.83 7.97 1.41
C ALA A 160 -30.54 7.72 2.74
N GLU A 161 -30.12 6.71 3.50
CA GLU A 161 -30.67 6.40 4.83
C GLU A 161 -30.33 7.51 5.83
N ALA A 162 -29.09 8.01 5.85
CA ALA A 162 -28.62 9.05 6.76
C ALA A 162 -29.45 10.34 6.69
N PHE A 163 -29.96 10.68 5.50
CA PHE A 163 -30.79 11.87 5.26
C PHE A 163 -32.28 11.56 5.13
N SER A 164 -32.71 10.35 5.48
CA SER A 164 -34.11 9.95 5.48
C SER A 164 -34.81 10.31 6.79
N ASN A 165 -36.14 10.30 6.79
CA ASN A 165 -36.96 10.46 8.01
C ASN A 165 -36.82 9.27 9.00
N GLN A 166 -36.03 8.24 8.68
CA GLN A 166 -35.68 7.19 9.65
C GLN A 166 -34.60 7.66 10.62
N VAL A 167 -33.75 8.60 10.19
CA VAL A 167 -32.60 9.14 10.97
C VAL A 167 -32.84 10.60 11.35
N VAL A 168 -33.50 11.36 10.47
CA VAL A 168 -33.71 12.80 10.63
C VAL A 168 -35.13 13.09 11.11
N GLU A 169 -35.24 13.69 12.30
CA GLU A 169 -36.46 14.32 12.80
C GLU A 169 -36.31 15.86 12.67
N PRO A 170 -37.13 16.52 11.82
CA PRO A 170 -37.03 17.96 11.61
C PRO A 170 -37.17 18.78 12.90
N GLY A 171 -36.21 19.68 13.13
CA GLY A 171 -36.18 20.54 14.32
C GLY A 171 -35.61 19.85 15.57
N VAL A 172 -35.23 18.56 15.48
CA VAL A 172 -34.63 17.79 16.57
C VAL A 172 -33.22 17.33 16.19
N THR A 173 -33.09 16.58 15.09
CA THR A 173 -31.80 16.01 14.67
C THR A 173 -30.84 17.10 14.19
N THR A 174 -29.62 17.10 14.72
CA THR A 174 -28.54 18.01 14.32
C THR A 174 -27.62 17.40 13.25
N THR A 175 -26.78 18.22 12.63
CA THR A 175 -25.76 17.72 11.69
C THR A 175 -24.72 16.82 12.36
N ASP A 176 -24.42 17.08 13.64
CA ASP A 176 -23.49 16.26 14.43
C ASP A 176 -24.09 14.88 14.71
N ASP A 177 -25.39 14.80 15.01
CA ASP A 177 -26.08 13.51 15.20
C ASP A 177 -25.98 12.65 13.94
N ILE A 178 -26.16 13.25 12.75
CA ILE A 178 -26.03 12.53 11.47
C ILE A 178 -24.57 12.10 11.23
N ALA A 179 -23.59 12.95 11.55
CA ALA A 179 -22.17 12.60 11.41
C ALA A 179 -21.80 11.40 12.30
N TRP A 180 -22.29 11.36 13.54
CA TRP A 180 -22.12 10.22 14.45
C TRP A 180 -22.87 8.98 13.97
N TRP A 181 -24.12 9.14 13.51
CA TRP A 181 -24.91 8.04 12.95
C TRP A 181 -24.20 7.40 11.76
N LEU A 182 -23.64 8.19 10.83
CA LEU A 182 -22.86 7.71 9.69
C LEU A 182 -21.65 6.88 10.14
N ARG A 183 -20.97 7.32 11.21
CA ARG A 183 -19.82 6.62 11.77
C ARG A 183 -20.21 5.27 12.35
N GLU A 184 -21.31 5.21 13.10
CA GLU A 184 -21.84 3.97 13.67
C GLU A 184 -22.32 3.01 12.57
N LYS A 185 -23.08 3.51 11.60
CA LYS A 185 -23.59 2.72 10.47
C LYS A 185 -22.47 2.05 9.68
N VAL A 186 -21.38 2.76 9.39
CA VAL A 186 -20.22 2.19 8.68
C VAL A 186 -19.56 1.08 9.51
N LEU A 187 -19.46 1.24 10.83
CA LEU A 187 -18.89 0.21 11.71
C LEU A 187 -19.80 -1.02 11.84
N ASP A 188 -21.12 -0.84 11.88
CA ASP A 188 -22.09 -1.94 11.89
C ASP A 188 -22.02 -2.79 10.61
N LEU A 189 -21.73 -2.14 9.47
CA LEU A 189 -21.43 -2.80 8.20
C LEU A 189 -20.03 -3.45 8.16
N ARG A 190 -19.26 -3.36 9.25
CA ARG A 190 -17.86 -3.84 9.39
C ARG A 190 -16.91 -3.20 8.37
N LEU A 191 -17.18 -1.95 8.02
CA LEU A 191 -16.36 -1.13 7.14
C LEU A 191 -15.51 -0.14 7.94
N GLN A 192 -14.61 0.56 7.26
CA GLN A 192 -13.77 1.62 7.83
C GLN A 192 -13.94 2.91 7.01
N THR A 193 -13.78 4.06 7.65
CA THR A 193 -13.79 5.37 6.97
C THR A 193 -12.37 5.91 6.80
N TRP A 194 -12.17 6.74 5.76
CA TRP A 194 -10.91 7.45 5.56
C TRP A 194 -10.76 8.63 6.54
N PHE A 195 -11.85 9.34 6.79
CA PHE A 195 -11.95 10.43 7.78
C PHE A 195 -13.24 10.32 8.59
N HIS A 196 -13.34 11.12 9.65
CA HIS A 196 -14.63 11.35 10.30
C HIS A 196 -15.59 12.01 9.29
N PRO A 197 -16.82 11.51 9.10
CA PRO A 197 -17.80 12.17 8.23
C PRO A 197 -18.05 13.61 8.69
N SER A 198 -18.27 14.51 7.73
CA SER A 198 -18.72 15.88 7.99
C SER A 198 -20.06 16.09 7.32
N VAL A 199 -21.01 16.66 8.07
CA VAL A 199 -22.35 16.98 7.58
C VAL A 199 -22.55 18.47 7.78
N SER A 200 -22.95 19.18 6.74
CA SER A 200 -23.22 20.61 6.80
C SER A 200 -24.61 20.91 6.24
N LEU A 201 -25.28 21.89 6.84
CA LEU A 201 -26.57 22.36 6.37
C LEU A 201 -26.35 23.44 5.30
N GLN A 202 -26.77 23.15 4.07
CA GLN A 202 -26.77 24.14 3.00
C GLN A 202 -28.16 24.78 2.91
N ARG A 203 -28.22 26.11 3.07
CA ARG A 203 -29.44 26.91 2.89
C ARG A 203 -29.32 27.72 1.61
N SER A 204 -30.45 28.03 0.99
CA SER A 204 -30.50 28.84 -0.23
C SER A 204 -30.20 30.33 -0.01
N SER A 205 -29.85 30.76 1.20
CA SER A 205 -29.52 32.17 1.47
C SER A 205 -28.10 32.50 0.98
N ASN A 206 -27.92 33.72 0.49
CA ASN A 206 -26.62 34.25 0.03
C ASN A 206 -25.67 34.63 1.17
N GLU A 207 -25.94 34.19 2.41
CA GLU A 207 -25.07 34.48 3.55
C GLU A 207 -23.87 33.54 3.51
N THR A 208 -22.66 34.11 3.51
CA THR A 208 -21.41 33.35 3.55
C THR A 208 -21.29 32.59 4.85
N PHE A 209 -21.32 31.26 4.77
CA PHE A 209 -21.03 30.35 5.87
C PHE A 209 -19.54 30.03 5.88
N ASP A 210 -18.85 30.33 6.97
CA ASP A 210 -17.44 29.96 7.15
C ASP A 210 -17.37 28.51 7.67
N HIS A 211 -16.62 27.67 6.97
CA HIS A 211 -16.49 26.23 7.25
C HIS A 211 -15.24 25.90 8.09
N LEU A 212 -14.57 26.92 8.64
CA LEU A 212 -13.35 26.82 9.44
C LEU A 212 -13.60 27.03 10.94
#